data_AF-A0A258E7T6-F1
#
_entry.id   AF-A0A258E7T6-F1
#
_cell.length_a   1.000
_cell.length_b   1.000
_cell.length_c   1.000
_cell.angle_alpha   90.00
_cell.angle_beta   90.00
_cell.angle_gamma   90.00
#
_symmetry.space_group_name_H-M   'P 1'
#
loop_
_entity.id
_entity.type
_entity.pdbx_description
1 polymer ?
#
loop_
_entity_poly.entity_id
_entity_poly.type
_entity_poly.pdbx_seq_one_letter_code
_entity_poly.pdbx_strand_id
1 'polypeptide(L)' 'AELLPIHEAQVINYMNLLKIPKGILLNFNVTNLFKHGQKTFVSKYYSSLW' A
#
# COMPACT_ATOMS: atom_id res chain seq x y z
N ALA A 1 7.01 -13.15 -8.55
CA ALA A 1 8.08 -12.57 -7.70
C ALA A 1 7.46 -12.08 -6.40
N GLU A 2 8.20 -12.22 -5.31
CA GLU A 2 7.78 -11.80 -3.98
C GLU A 2 7.98 -10.28 -3.81
N LEU A 3 7.03 -9.60 -3.16
CA LEU A 3 7.18 -8.20 -2.80
C LEU A 3 8.06 -8.10 -1.55
N LEU A 4 9.13 -7.30 -1.64
CA LEU A 4 10.00 -7.04 -0.51
C LEU A 4 9.35 -6.06 0.48
N PRO A 5 9.63 -6.18 1.81
CA PRO A 5 9.08 -5.27 2.82
C PRO A 5 9.35 -3.78 2.56
N ILE A 6 10.45 -3.46 1.85
CA ILE A 6 10.80 -2.07 1.51
C ILE A 6 9.74 -1.39 0.64
N HIS A 7 9.04 -2.12 -0.22
CA HIS A 7 7.99 -1.54 -1.08
C HIS A 7 6.79 -1.08 -0.27
N GLU A 8 6.45 -1.81 0.80
CA GLU A 8 5.40 -1.40 1.73
C GLU A 8 5.82 -0.16 2.52
N ALA A 9 7.06 -0.15 3.02
CA ALA A 9 7.61 0.98 3.75
C ALA A 9 7.64 2.27 2.89
N GLN A 10 7.97 2.15 1.59
CA GLN A 10 7.93 3.26 0.64
C GLN A 10 6.52 3.84 0.49
N VAL A 11 5.51 2.99 0.27
CA VAL A 11 4.10 3.43 0.14
C VAL A 11 3.64 4.15 1.41
N ILE A 12 3.91 3.58 2.59
CA ILE A 12 3.55 4.18 3.87
C ILE A 12 4.27 5.53 4.06
N ASN A 13 5.55 5.63 3.68
CA ASN A 13 6.31 6.87 3.77
C ASN A 13 5.70 7.98 2.90
N TYR A 14 5.38 7.68 1.63
CA TYR A 14 4.72 8.64 0.75
C TYR A 14 3.34 9.04 1.27
N MET A 15 2.55 8.11 1.81
CA MET A 15 1.26 8.42 2.41
C MET A 15 1.39 9.42 3.58
N ASN A 16 2.42 9.26 4.41
CA ASN A 16 2.68 10.16 5.54
C ASN A 16 3.11 11.55 5.05
N LEU A 17 4.00 11.63 4.06
CA LEU A 17 4.47 12.90 3.48
C LEU A 17 3.35 13.67 2.79
N LEU A 18 2.51 12.98 2.01
CA LEU A 18 1.42 13.58 1.24
C LEU A 18 0.17 13.83 2.09
N LYS A 19 0.11 13.30 3.32
CA LYS A 19 -1.06 13.34 4.19
C LYS A 19 -2.32 12.86 3.46
N ILE A 20 -2.27 11.66 2.89
CA ILE A 20 -3.40 11.04 2.17
C ILE A 20 -4.00 9.86 2.95
N PRO A 21 -5.30 9.56 2.78
CA PRO A 21 -5.98 8.53 3.58
C PRO A 21 -5.65 7.09 3.18
N LYS A 22 -5.31 6.84 1.92
CA LYS A 22 -5.17 5.49 1.36
C LYS A 22 -4.01 5.40 0.37
N GLY A 23 -3.33 4.26 0.35
CA GLY A 23 -2.33 3.90 -0.66
C GLY A 23 -2.56 2.48 -1.17
N ILE A 24 -2.16 2.22 -2.42
CA ILE A 24 -2.30 0.91 -3.07
C ILE A 24 -0.92 0.51 -3.60
N LEU A 25 -0.49 -0.70 -3.28
CA LEU A 25 0.68 -1.35 -3.85
C LEU A 25 0.23 -2.44 -4.81
N LEU A 26 0.73 -2.41 -6.04
CA LEU A 26 0.39 -3.38 -7.09
C LEU A 26 1.61 -4.21 -7.49
N ASN A 27 1.45 -5.54 -7.49
CA ASN A 27 2.41 -6.50 -8.04
C ASN A 27 1.84 -7.10 -9.33
N PHE A 28 2.41 -6.71 -10.47
CA PHE A 28 2.00 -7.22 -11.78
C PHE A 28 2.60 -8.59 -12.14
N ASN A 29 3.49 -9.15 -11.30
CA ASN A 29 4.08 -10.46 -11.53
C ASN A 29 3.27 -11.58 -10.86
N VAL A 30 1.96 -11.63 -11.17
CA VAL A 30 1.00 -12.65 -10.69
C VAL A 30 -0.02 -12.95 -11.78
N THR A 31 -0.67 -14.12 -11.71
CA THR A 31 -1.72 -14.52 -12.66
C THR A 31 -3.05 -13.80 -12.45
N ASN A 32 -3.32 -13.32 -11.24
CA ASN A 32 -4.53 -12.57 -10.91
C ASN A 32 -4.20 -11.36 -10.02
N LEU A 33 -4.22 -10.18 -10.64
CA LEU A 33 -3.89 -8.92 -9.98
C LEU A 33 -4.85 -8.58 -8.82
N PHE A 34 -6.15 -8.82 -9.00
CA PHE A 34 -7.16 -8.46 -8.01
C PHE A 34 -7.08 -9.34 -6.75
N LYS A 35 -6.84 -10.64 -6.92
CA LYS A 35 -6.77 -11.60 -5.81
C LYS A 35 -5.40 -11.64 -5.13
N HIS A 36 -4.32 -11.47 -5.88
CA HIS A 36 -2.96 -11.75 -5.38
C HIS A 36 -1.95 -10.63 -5.64
N GLY A 37 -2.32 -9.62 -6.41
CA GLY A 37 -1.40 -8.58 -6.85
C GLY A 37 -1.69 -7.21 -6.28
N GLN A 38 -2.54 -7.09 -5.26
CA GLN A 38 -2.81 -5.80 -4.62
C GLN A 38 -2.70 -5.86 -3.11
N LYS A 39 -2.19 -4.78 -2.51
CA LYS A 39 -2.25 -4.52 -1.08
C LYS A 39 -2.69 -3.08 -0.86
N THR A 40 -3.72 -2.89 -0.03
CA THR A 40 -4.25 -1.57 0.32
C THR A 40 -3.81 -1.19 1.72
N PHE A 41 -3.39 0.07 1.88
CA PHE A 41 -2.98 0.65 3.15
C PHE A 41 -3.89 1.80 3.51
N VAL A 42 -4.14 1.97 4.81
CA VAL A 42 -4.85 3.13 5.37
C VAL A 42 -3.84 3.93 6.19
N SER A 43 -3.84 5.25 6.02
CA SER A 43 -2.94 6.12 6.79
C SER A 43 -3.31 6.06 8.26
N LYS A 44 -2.29 6.01 9.14
CA LYS A 44 -2.50 5.97 10.60
C LYS A 44 -3.31 7.16 11.10
N TYR A 45 -2.99 8.36 10.62
CA TYR A 45 -3.71 9.59 10.99
C TYR A 45 -5.18 9.52 10.57
N TYR A 46 -5.44 9.11 9.33
CA TYR A 46 -6.82 9.01 8.88
C TYR A 46 -7.54 7.89 9.59
N SER A 47 -6.91 6.73 9.83
CA SER A 47 -7.52 5.61 10.56
C SER A 47 -7.98 5.95 11.97
N SER A 48 -7.42 6.98 12.61
CA SER A 48 -7.87 7.43 13.93
C SER A 48 -9.05 8.40 13.89
N LEU A 49 -9.49 8.84 12.72
CA LEU A 49 -10.63 9.75 12.54
C LEU A 49 -11.97 9.03 12.30
N TRP A 50 -11.97 7.70 12.28
CA TRP A 50 -13.13 6.84 12.01
C TRP A 50 -13.31 5.85 13.15
#